data_AF-A0A3S9TJV0-F1
#
_entry.id   AF-A0A3S9TJV0-F1
#
_cell.length_a   1.000
_cell.length_b   1.000
_cell.length_c   1.000
_cell.angle_alpha   90.00
_cell.angle_beta   90.00
_cell.angle_gamma   90.00
#
_symmetry.space_group_name_H-M   'P 1'
#
loop_
_entity.id
_entity.type
_entity.pdbx_description
1 polymer ?
#
loop_
_entity_poly.entity_id
_entity_poly.type
_entity_poly.pdbx_seq_one_letter_code
_entity_poly.pdbx_strand_id
1 'polypeptide(L)'
;MADTQAMQMAENTLIDIEVPMPPGIDWLGGLLMLGWGLLAVLIVLLLGTMVWFIWRRAQLYWRLERLKRALAKSSSEHGAVQLYQALQTAKRHDLLRSDAEAPLKQAIDQACFGPQTVSRETLFSLIQTFQAELKAAAPSMDDAVRALPTIVRIGLNRLGLGRANAEQTLRGNHK
;
A
#
# COMPACT_ATOMS: atom_id res chain seq x y z
N MET A 1 9.12 77.66 -49.07
CA MET A 1 9.78 76.43 -49.56
C MET A 1 10.59 75.71 -48.49
N ALA A 2 10.88 76.34 -47.33
CA ALA A 2 11.53 75.67 -46.20
C ALA A 2 10.54 74.88 -45.30
N ASP A 3 9.27 75.29 -45.25
CA ASP A 3 8.28 74.68 -44.35
C ASP A 3 7.84 73.27 -44.77
N THR A 4 7.90 72.96 -46.07
CA THR A 4 7.58 71.62 -46.60
C THR A 4 8.67 70.58 -46.29
N GLN A 5 9.92 71.00 -46.11
CA GLN A 5 11.01 70.09 -45.74
C GLN A 5 10.98 69.74 -44.25
N ALA A 6 10.59 70.68 -43.38
CA ALA A 6 10.42 70.42 -41.95
C ALA A 6 9.26 69.46 -41.65
N MET A 7 8.16 69.55 -42.42
CA MET A 7 7.04 68.60 -42.31
C MET A 7 7.43 67.18 -42.74
N GLN A 8 8.22 67.03 -43.80
CA GLN A 8 8.68 65.71 -44.27
C GLN A 8 9.70 65.05 -43.33
N MET A 9 10.49 65.83 -42.58
CA MET A 9 11.42 65.27 -41.58
C MET A 9 10.72 64.78 -40.31
N ALA A 10 9.53 65.33 -39.98
CA ALA A 10 8.73 64.86 -38.85
C ALA A 10 7.93 63.58 -39.16
N GLU A 11 7.59 63.34 -40.42
CA GLU A 11 6.80 62.18 -40.86
C GLU A 11 7.65 60.91 -41.07
N ASN A 12 8.98 61.04 -41.11
CA ASN A 12 9.90 59.95 -41.46
C ASN A 12 10.76 59.45 -40.29
N THR A 13 10.47 59.88 -39.05
CA THR A 13 10.93 59.17 -37.86
C THR A 13 9.97 58.02 -37.59
N LEU A 14 10.20 56.90 -38.30
CA LEU A 14 9.74 55.58 -37.87
C LEU A 14 10.29 55.34 -36.47
N ILE A 15 9.47 55.63 -35.46
CA ILE A 15 9.69 55.10 -34.12
C ILE A 15 9.50 53.59 -34.28
N ASP A 16 10.59 52.84 -34.23
CA ASP A 16 10.56 51.38 -34.11
C ASP A 16 9.82 51.05 -32.81
N ILE A 17 8.50 50.89 -32.92
CA ILE A 17 7.67 50.35 -31.85
C ILE A 17 8.00 48.86 -31.86
N GLU A 18 8.97 48.46 -31.05
CA GLU A 18 9.13 47.06 -30.68
C GLU A 18 7.80 46.61 -30.06
N VAL A 19 6.99 45.90 -30.85
CA VAL A 19 5.77 45.28 -30.34
C VAL A 19 6.22 44.35 -29.22
N PRO A 20 5.79 44.57 -27.96
CA PRO A 20 6.18 43.68 -26.88
C PRO A 20 5.73 42.28 -27.29
N MET A 21 6.68 41.36 -27.43
CA MET A 21 6.35 39.97 -27.77
C MET A 21 5.28 39.51 -26.77
N PRO A 22 4.12 39.03 -27.25
CA PRO A 22 3.11 38.48 -26.35
C PRO A 22 3.80 37.37 -25.55
N PRO A 23 3.57 37.27 -24.22
CA PRO A 23 4.24 36.28 -23.41
C PRO A 23 4.02 34.91 -24.05
N GLY A 24 5.12 34.31 -24.51
CA GLY A 24 5.08 32.99 -25.13
C GLY A 24 4.47 32.00 -24.13
N ILE A 25 3.60 31.13 -24.60
CA ILE A 25 3.09 30.05 -23.76
C ILE A 25 4.27 29.14 -23.43
N ASP A 26 4.67 29.11 -22.15
CA ASP A 26 5.73 28.23 -21.64
C ASP A 26 5.23 26.79 -21.59
N TRP A 27 5.15 26.14 -22.74
CA TRP A 27 4.77 24.74 -22.89
C TRP A 27 5.60 23.80 -22.02
N LEU A 28 6.89 24.11 -21.83
CA LEU A 28 7.79 23.33 -20.99
C LEU A 28 7.39 23.42 -19.51
N GLY A 29 7.07 24.62 -19.02
CA GLY A 29 6.61 24.84 -17.64
C GLY A 29 5.26 24.16 -17.40
N GLY A 30 4.33 24.26 -18.35
CA GLY A 30 3.04 23.57 -18.30
C GLY A 30 3.18 22.04 -18.28
N LEU A 31 4.05 21.48 -19.12
CA LEU A 31 4.32 20.05 -19.17
C LEU A 31 4.94 19.54 -17.86
N LEU A 32 5.89 20.28 -17.30
CA LEU A 32 6.51 19.95 -16.01
C LEU A 32 5.49 19.98 -14.86
N MET A 33 4.63 20.99 -14.81
CA MET A 33 3.55 21.05 -13.81
C MET A 33 2.60 19.84 -13.91
N LEU A 34 2.21 19.46 -15.13
CA LEU A 34 1.41 18.26 -15.38
C LEU A 34 2.12 16.99 -14.91
N GLY A 35 3.42 16.87 -15.19
CA GLY A 35 4.25 15.74 -14.77
C GLY A 35 4.31 15.58 -13.25
N TRP A 36 4.57 16.68 -12.52
CA TRP A 36 4.57 16.68 -11.06
C TRP A 36 3.19 16.38 -10.46
N GLY A 37 2.12 16.91 -11.06
CA GLY A 37 0.76 16.61 -10.67
C GLY A 37 0.46 15.11 -10.79
N LEU A 38 0.82 14.51 -11.92
CA LEU A 38 0.60 13.08 -12.17
C LEU A 38 1.44 12.20 -11.23
N LEU A 39 2.69 12.60 -10.96
CA LEU A 39 3.56 11.94 -9.98
C LEU A 39 2.95 11.97 -8.58
N ALA A 40 2.45 13.14 -8.14
CA ALA A 40 1.83 13.30 -6.83
C ALA A 40 0.59 12.41 -6.69
N VAL A 41 -0.27 12.36 -7.71
CA VAL A 41 -1.44 11.48 -7.74
C VAL A 41 -1.03 10.00 -7.62
N LEU A 42 0.01 9.59 -8.35
CA LEU A 42 0.49 8.22 -8.34
C LEU A 42 1.05 7.82 -6.97
N ILE A 43 1.79 8.73 -6.31
CA ILE A 43 2.28 8.54 -4.94
C ILE A 43 1.10 8.41 -3.96
N VAL A 44 0.10 9.28 -4.06
CA VAL A 44 -1.09 9.22 -3.19
C VAL A 44 -1.86 7.92 -3.38
N LEU A 45 -2.04 7.46 -4.62
CA LEU A 45 -2.66 6.15 -4.89
C LEU A 45 -1.86 5.00 -4.31
N LEU A 46 -0.54 5.04 -4.44
CA LEU A 46 0.35 4.02 -3.90
C LEU A 46 0.29 3.98 -2.36
N LEU A 47 0.33 5.14 -1.70
CA LEU A 47 0.16 5.23 -0.25
C LEU A 47 -1.24 4.78 0.19
N GLY A 48 -2.28 5.19 -0.53
CA GLY A 48 -3.66 4.81 -0.25
C GLY A 48 -3.88 3.29 -0.33
N THR A 49 -3.37 2.65 -1.36
CA THR A 49 -3.43 1.18 -1.51
C THR A 49 -2.64 0.46 -0.42
N MET A 50 -1.47 0.99 -0.02
CA MET A 50 -0.67 0.40 1.06
C MET A 50 -1.37 0.50 2.41
N VAL A 51 -1.91 1.68 2.76
CA VAL A 51 -2.68 1.91 4.00
C VAL A 51 -3.93 1.03 4.01
N TRP A 52 -4.64 0.95 2.89
CA TRP A 52 -5.81 0.07 2.74
C TRP A 52 -5.46 -1.39 3.02
N PHE A 53 -4.36 -1.89 2.48
CA PHE A 53 -3.91 -3.26 2.69
C PHE A 53 -3.58 -3.56 4.17
N ILE A 54 -2.83 -2.67 4.82
CA ILE A 54 -2.46 -2.80 6.24
C ILE A 54 -3.71 -2.73 7.13
N TRP A 55 -4.59 -1.75 6.88
CA TRP A 55 -5.81 -1.55 7.66
C TRP A 55 -6.74 -2.77 7.60
N ARG A 56 -6.86 -3.39 6.42
CA ARG A 56 -7.73 -4.56 6.23
C ARG A 56 -7.28 -5.76 7.07
N ARG A 57 -5.97 -5.98 7.19
CA ARG A 57 -5.40 -7.00 8.09
C ARG A 57 -5.70 -6.69 9.55
N ALA A 58 -5.47 -5.45 9.97
CA ALA A 58 -5.75 -5.01 11.34
C ALA A 58 -7.25 -5.14 11.69
N GLN A 59 -8.14 -4.82 10.75
CA GLN A 59 -9.58 -4.97 10.92
C GLN A 59 -9.99 -6.44 11.14
N LEU A 60 -9.41 -7.39 10.39
CA LEU A 60 -9.64 -8.83 10.58
C LEU A 60 -9.11 -9.33 11.92
N TYR A 61 -7.91 -8.88 12.32
CA TYR A 61 -7.36 -9.19 13.63
C TYR A 61 -8.29 -8.69 14.76
N TRP A 62 -8.78 -7.46 14.66
CA TRP A 62 -9.75 -6.90 15.62
C TRP A 62 -11.09 -7.61 15.60
N ARG A 63 -11.57 -8.06 14.45
CA ARG A 63 -12.80 -8.87 14.35
C ARG A 63 -12.63 -10.19 15.10
N LEU A 64 -11.51 -10.89 14.92
CA LEU A 64 -11.18 -12.12 15.64
C LEU A 64 -11.07 -11.87 17.15
N GLU A 65 -10.45 -10.76 17.54
CA GLU A 65 -10.32 -10.38 18.95
C GLU A 65 -11.68 -10.08 19.60
N ARG A 66 -12.58 -9.39 18.88
CA ARG A 66 -13.96 -9.18 19.33
C ARG A 66 -14.72 -10.49 19.41
N LEU A 67 -14.54 -11.39 18.45
CA LEU A 67 -15.18 -12.70 18.41
C LEU A 67 -14.74 -13.55 19.60
N LYS A 68 -13.44 -13.57 19.91
CA LYS A 68 -12.89 -14.21 21.12
C LYS A 68 -13.55 -13.70 22.40
N ARG A 69 -13.72 -12.39 22.55
CA ARG A 69 -14.41 -11.80 23.72
C ARG A 69 -15.91 -12.10 23.73
N ALA A 70 -16.55 -12.11 22.56
CA ALA A 70 -17.96 -12.45 22.44
C ALA A 70 -18.19 -13.92 22.82
N LEU A 71 -17.29 -14.82 22.42
CA LEU A 71 -17.35 -16.25 22.69
C LEU A 71 -17.30 -16.59 24.18
N ALA A 72 -16.65 -15.75 24.99
CA ALA A 72 -16.67 -15.88 26.45
C ALA A 72 -18.08 -15.69 27.04
N LYS A 73 -18.95 -14.95 26.34
CA LYS A 73 -20.30 -14.58 26.80
C LYS A 73 -21.42 -15.26 26.01
N SER A 74 -21.20 -15.67 24.76
CA SER A 74 -22.22 -16.17 23.83
C SER A 74 -22.18 -17.68 23.60
N SER A 75 -23.17 -18.23 22.90
CA SER A 75 -23.16 -19.63 22.44
C SER A 75 -21.98 -19.92 21.49
N SER A 76 -21.41 -21.12 21.56
CA SER A 76 -20.31 -21.58 20.71
C SER A 76 -20.70 -21.69 19.23
N GLU A 77 -21.95 -22.04 18.94
CA GLU A 77 -22.47 -22.19 17.56
C GLU A 77 -22.39 -20.88 16.78
N HIS A 78 -22.80 -19.77 17.40
CA HIS A 78 -22.75 -18.45 16.77
C HIS A 78 -21.31 -18.00 16.51
N GLY A 79 -20.38 -18.38 17.39
CA GLY A 79 -18.96 -18.13 17.22
C GLY A 79 -18.33 -18.90 16.08
N ALA A 80 -18.72 -20.17 15.89
CA ALA A 80 -18.26 -21.01 14.79
C ALA A 80 -18.65 -20.42 13.43
N VAL A 81 -19.90 -19.98 13.28
CA VAL A 81 -20.38 -19.32 12.04
C VAL A 81 -19.60 -18.04 11.74
N GLN A 82 -19.38 -17.19 12.75
CA GLN A 82 -18.63 -15.95 12.57
C GLN A 82 -17.15 -16.20 12.24
N LEU A 83 -16.54 -17.25 12.83
CA LEU A 83 -15.17 -17.66 12.54
C LEU A 83 -15.05 -18.12 11.07
N TYR A 84 -16.01 -18.90 10.59
CA TYR A 84 -16.06 -19.33 9.20
C TYR A 84 -16.20 -18.15 8.22
N GLN A 85 -17.03 -17.15 8.54
CA GLN A 85 -17.13 -15.92 7.74
C GLN A 85 -15.83 -15.11 7.72
N ALA A 86 -15.10 -15.07 8.85
CA ALA A 86 -13.80 -14.42 8.92
C ALA A 86 -12.77 -15.15 8.03
N LEU A 87 -12.77 -16.48 8.01
CA LEU A 87 -11.93 -17.28 7.12
C LEU A 87 -12.23 -17.01 5.64
N GLN A 88 -13.51 -16.99 5.25
CA GLN A 88 -13.89 -16.66 3.87
C GLN A 88 -13.41 -15.27 3.46
N THR A 89 -13.51 -14.29 4.36
CA THR A 89 -13.03 -12.92 4.12
C THR A 89 -11.51 -12.90 3.97
N ALA A 90 -10.78 -13.67 4.78
CA ALA A 90 -9.33 -13.78 4.68
C ALA A 90 -8.88 -14.42 3.36
N LYS A 91 -9.59 -15.48 2.93
CA LYS A 91 -9.33 -16.16 1.65
C LYS A 91 -9.58 -15.27 0.43
N ARG A 92 -10.71 -14.56 0.40
CA ARG A 92 -11.05 -13.64 -0.71
C ARG A 92 -10.03 -12.54 -0.94
N HIS A 93 -9.20 -12.26 0.06
CA HIS A 93 -8.22 -11.18 0.02
C HIS A 93 -6.77 -11.66 0.12
N ASP A 94 -6.54 -12.98 0.02
CA ASP A 94 -5.20 -13.59 0.04
C ASP A 94 -4.36 -13.11 1.24
N LEU A 95 -4.99 -13.06 2.41
CA LEU A 95 -4.39 -12.51 3.63
C LEU A 95 -3.61 -13.56 4.43
N LEU A 96 -3.84 -14.84 4.12
CA LEU A 96 -3.18 -15.99 4.72
C LEU A 96 -2.10 -16.50 3.78
N ARG A 97 -1.07 -17.11 4.36
CA ARG A 97 -0.03 -17.79 3.59
C ARG A 97 -0.59 -19.13 3.10
N SER A 98 -0.24 -19.53 1.87
CA SER A 98 -0.83 -20.70 1.20
C SER A 98 -0.60 -22.03 1.95
N ASP A 99 0.52 -22.15 2.66
CA ASP A 99 0.88 -23.27 3.54
C ASP A 99 -0.02 -23.38 4.78
N ALA A 100 -0.44 -22.25 5.34
CA ALA A 100 -1.28 -22.17 6.53
C ALA A 100 -2.79 -22.18 6.22
N GLU A 101 -3.22 -21.80 5.00
CA GLU A 101 -4.64 -21.74 4.65
C GLU A 101 -5.31 -23.12 4.71
N ALA A 102 -4.71 -24.14 4.09
CA ALA A 102 -5.27 -25.49 4.01
C ALA A 102 -5.51 -26.14 5.38
N PRO A 103 -4.52 -26.20 6.30
CA PRO A 103 -4.73 -26.79 7.62
C PRO A 103 -5.72 -26.00 8.47
N LEU A 104 -5.69 -24.66 8.41
CA LEU A 104 -6.61 -23.81 9.16
C LEU A 104 -8.05 -23.98 8.69
N LYS A 105 -8.26 -24.05 7.37
CA LYS A 105 -9.57 -24.33 6.78
C LYS A 105 -10.09 -25.69 7.23
N GLN A 106 -9.28 -26.74 7.15
CA GLN A 106 -9.68 -28.07 7.56
C GLN A 106 -10.08 -28.11 9.05
N ALA A 107 -9.31 -27.45 9.92
CA ALA A 107 -9.60 -27.42 11.34
C ALA A 107 -10.90 -26.64 11.66
N ILE A 108 -11.14 -25.53 10.95
CA ILE A 108 -12.39 -24.77 11.09
C ILE A 108 -13.58 -25.54 10.51
N ASP A 109 -13.43 -26.22 9.37
CA ASP A 109 -14.48 -27.03 8.76
C ASP A 109 -14.86 -28.21 9.67
N GLN A 110 -13.87 -28.89 10.27
CA GLN A 110 -14.10 -29.95 11.25
C GLN A 110 -14.80 -29.45 12.52
N ALA A 111 -14.47 -28.25 12.99
CA ALA A 111 -15.19 -27.63 14.08
C ALA A 111 -16.63 -27.28 13.66
N CYS A 112 -16.84 -26.55 12.57
CA CYS A 112 -18.17 -26.01 12.24
C CYS A 112 -19.17 -27.06 11.73
N PHE A 113 -18.71 -28.11 11.05
CA PHE A 113 -19.56 -29.11 10.40
C PHE A 113 -19.34 -30.53 10.91
N GLY A 114 -18.52 -30.69 11.96
CA GLY A 114 -18.28 -31.98 12.58
C GLY A 114 -19.51 -32.52 13.30
N PRO A 115 -19.60 -33.85 13.50
CA PRO A 115 -20.69 -34.47 14.27
C PRO A 115 -20.61 -34.17 15.77
N GLN A 116 -19.51 -33.59 16.25
CA GLN A 116 -19.30 -33.23 17.66
C GLN A 116 -19.64 -31.76 17.90
N THR A 117 -20.37 -31.48 18.98
CA THR A 117 -20.62 -30.12 19.44
C THR A 117 -19.30 -29.47 19.86
N VAL A 118 -18.95 -28.37 19.20
CA VAL A 118 -17.66 -27.70 19.44
C VAL A 118 -17.65 -27.04 20.80
N SER A 119 -16.66 -27.40 21.61
CA SER A 119 -16.36 -26.70 22.85
C SER A 119 -15.86 -25.28 22.57
N ARG A 120 -16.20 -24.35 23.47
CA ARG A 120 -15.68 -22.97 23.41
C ARG A 120 -14.15 -22.93 23.42
N GLU A 121 -13.49 -23.87 24.09
CA GLU A 121 -12.03 -23.92 24.17
C GLU A 121 -11.39 -24.23 22.81
N THR A 122 -11.99 -25.15 22.05
CA THR A 122 -11.54 -25.50 20.70
C THR A 122 -11.68 -24.31 19.74
N LEU A 123 -12.78 -23.56 19.83
CA LEU A 123 -12.95 -22.34 19.04
C LEU A 123 -11.95 -21.25 19.45
N PHE A 124 -11.67 -21.11 20.74
CA PHE A 124 -10.70 -20.15 21.23
C PHE A 124 -9.28 -20.43 20.73
N SER A 125 -8.87 -21.70 20.76
CA SER A 125 -7.56 -22.10 20.23
C SER A 125 -7.47 -21.84 18.73
N LEU A 126 -8.51 -22.20 17.95
CA LEU A 126 -8.59 -21.92 16.52
C LEU A 126 -8.48 -20.42 16.19
N ILE A 127 -9.13 -19.55 16.97
CA ILE A 127 -9.03 -18.10 16.80
C ILE A 127 -7.60 -17.63 17.07
N GLN A 128 -6.93 -18.15 18.10
CA GLN A 128 -5.53 -17.81 18.39
C GLN A 128 -4.60 -18.27 17.28
N THR A 129 -4.77 -19.48 16.76
CA THR A 129 -3.99 -19.98 15.63
C THR A 129 -4.20 -19.09 14.40
N PHE A 130 -5.44 -18.73 14.09
CA PHE A 130 -5.75 -17.83 12.98
C PHE A 130 -5.11 -16.44 13.15
N GLN A 131 -5.16 -15.86 14.36
CA GLN A 131 -4.48 -14.60 14.65
C GLN A 131 -2.96 -14.69 14.47
N ALA A 132 -2.35 -15.80 14.90
CA ALA A 132 -0.92 -16.04 14.73
C ALA A 132 -0.55 -16.14 13.25
N GLU A 133 -1.32 -16.87 12.45
CA GLU A 133 -1.11 -17.01 11.01
C GLU A 133 -1.30 -15.69 10.26
N LEU A 134 -2.30 -14.89 10.63
CA LEU A 134 -2.49 -13.54 10.08
C LEU A 134 -1.30 -12.61 10.35
N LYS A 135 -0.66 -12.77 11.51
CA LYS A 135 0.54 -12.01 11.89
C LYS A 135 1.79 -12.54 11.19
N ALA A 136 1.93 -13.86 11.07
CA ALA A 136 3.03 -14.51 10.37
C ALA A 136 3.00 -14.25 8.86
N ALA A 137 1.81 -14.16 8.28
CA ALA A 137 1.60 -13.82 6.87
C ALA A 137 1.72 -12.31 6.59
N ALA A 138 2.03 -11.47 7.59
CA ALA A 138 2.27 -10.05 7.35
C ALA A 138 3.51 -9.90 6.43
N PRO A 139 3.44 -9.03 5.40
CA PRO A 139 4.56 -8.86 4.49
C PRO A 139 5.78 -8.41 5.30
N SER A 140 6.79 -9.28 5.35
CA SER A 140 8.08 -8.89 5.89
C SER A 140 8.71 -7.88 4.94
N MET A 141 9.58 -7.03 5.45
CA MET A 141 10.32 -6.07 4.63
C MET A 141 11.11 -6.80 3.51
N ASP A 142 11.52 -8.05 3.76
CA ASP A 142 12.18 -8.91 2.78
C ASP A 142 11.26 -9.36 1.64
N ASP A 143 9.98 -9.63 1.91
CA ASP A 143 9.00 -9.98 0.88
C ASP A 143 8.66 -8.78 -0.01
N ALA A 144 8.56 -7.58 0.60
CA ALA A 144 8.40 -6.33 -0.15
C ALA A 144 9.61 -6.04 -1.05
N VAL A 145 10.83 -6.31 -0.59
CA VAL A 145 12.07 -6.16 -1.38
C VAL A 145 12.15 -7.20 -2.52
N ARG A 146 11.63 -8.42 -2.32
CA ARG A 146 11.56 -9.44 -3.38
C ARG A 146 10.51 -9.14 -4.44
N ALA A 147 9.42 -8.47 -4.07
CA ALA A 147 8.37 -8.06 -4.99
C ALA A 147 8.78 -6.88 -5.89
N LEU A 148 9.90 -6.21 -5.60
CA LEU A 148 10.42 -5.14 -6.45
C LEU A 148 10.92 -5.70 -7.80
N PRO A 149 10.71 -4.95 -8.91
CA PRO A 149 11.29 -5.30 -10.21
C PRO A 149 12.80 -5.51 -10.06
N THR A 150 13.35 -6.50 -10.77
CA THR A 150 14.76 -6.92 -10.66
C THR A 150 15.72 -5.73 -10.82
N ILE A 151 15.36 -4.75 -11.64
CA ILE A 151 16.11 -3.51 -11.90
C ILE A 151 16.21 -2.63 -10.65
N VAL A 152 15.11 -2.47 -9.90
CA VAL A 152 15.07 -1.69 -8.66
C VAL A 152 15.87 -2.41 -7.56
N ARG A 153 15.77 -3.74 -7.51
CA ARG A 153 16.53 -4.57 -6.56
C ARG A 153 18.04 -4.49 -6.80
N ILE A 154 18.47 -4.50 -8.06
CA ILE A 154 19.88 -4.31 -8.46
C ILE A 154 20.34 -2.89 -8.13
N GLY A 155 19.49 -1.88 -8.33
CA GLY A 155 19.77 -0.49 -7.97
C GLY A 155 19.98 -0.30 -6.46
N LEU A 156 19.09 -0.86 -5.62
CA LEU A 156 19.21 -0.82 -4.16
C LEU A 156 20.46 -1.54 -3.65
N ASN A 157 20.82 -2.68 -4.25
CA ASN A 157 22.03 -3.41 -3.89
C ASN A 157 23.31 -2.67 -4.30
N ARG A 158 23.29 -1.94 -5.44
CA ARG A 158 24.41 -1.08 -5.86
C ARG A 158 24.59 0.16 -4.98
N LEU A 159 23.50 0.67 -4.40
CA LEU A 159 23.52 1.81 -3.47
C LEU A 159 23.93 1.42 -2.03
N GLY A 160 24.31 0.16 -1.78
CA GLY A 160 24.81 -0.28 -0.46
C GLY A 160 23.74 -0.42 0.63
N LEU A 161 22.51 0.00 0.37
CA LEU A 161 21.39 -0.04 1.32
C LEU A 161 20.89 -1.47 1.61
N GLY A 162 21.13 -2.43 0.70
CA GLY A 162 20.74 -3.83 0.88
C GLY A 162 21.65 -4.67 1.78
N ARG A 163 22.85 -4.17 2.14
CA ARG A 163 23.87 -4.96 2.87
C ARG A 163 23.94 -4.62 4.37
N ALA A 164 23.42 -3.47 4.79
CA ALA A 164 23.57 -2.98 6.16
C ALA A 164 22.88 -3.85 7.23
N ASN A 165 21.91 -4.70 6.87
CA ASN A 165 21.14 -5.50 7.84
C ASN A 165 21.58 -6.98 7.94
N ALA A 166 22.35 -7.48 6.96
CA ALA A 166 22.83 -8.87 6.97
C ALA A 166 24.06 -9.08 7.89
N GLU A 167 24.81 -8.02 8.18
CA GLU A 167 26.00 -8.10 9.04
C GLU A 167 25.69 -7.90 10.54
N GLN A 168 24.54 -7.31 10.90
CA GLN A 168 24.14 -7.17 12.31
C GLN A 168 23.54 -8.45 12.92
N THR A 169 22.88 -9.30 12.12
CA THR A 169 22.31 -10.57 12.60
C THR A 169 23.36 -11.65 12.85
N LEU A 170 24.54 -11.58 12.21
CA LEU A 170 25.65 -12.50 12.45
C LEU A 170 26.60 -12.06 13.57
N ARG A 171 26.55 -10.78 14.00
CA ARG A 171 27.43 -10.25 15.05
C ARG A 171 26.77 -10.12 16.43
N GLY A 172 25.46 -10.28 16.52
CA GLY A 172 24.70 -10.24 17.78
C GLY A 172 24.67 -11.54 18.58
N ASN A 173 25.18 -12.66 18.05
CA ASN A 173 25.15 -13.97 18.69
C ASN A 173 26.47 -14.41 19.34
N HIS A 174 27.42 -13.47 19.50
CA HIS A 174 28.61 -13.67 20.31
C HIS A 174 28.83 -12.45 21.21
N LYS A 175 28.13 -12.43 22.34
CA LYS A 175 28.62 -11.91 23.63
C LYS A 175 27.69 -12.35 24.74
#